data_AF-A0A5P8WEE7-F1
#
_entry.id   AF-A0A5P8WEE7-F1
#
_cell.length_a   1.000
_cell.length_b   1.000
_cell.length_c   1.000
_cell.angle_alpha   90.00
_cell.angle_beta   90.00
_cell.angle_gamma   90.00
#
_symmetry.space_group_name_H-M   'P 1'
#
loop_
_entity.id
_entity.type
_entity.pdbx_description
1 polymer ?
#
loop_
_entity_poly.entity_id
_entity_poly.type
_entity_poly.pdbx_seq_one_letter_code
_entity_poly.pdbx_strand_id
1 'polypeptide(L)'
;MPKTVDKSFDRRAMYIIRTGVETNFAKSFLLAASLVQDFSKPLIIVANAGDENPVFCNLYDAATKTKIYREWSRDLGWATIIRDIQILLTENSSTTPSTPKLSVVPQPVHTLDLRIKNIRTLLDYPLDLVREWLQFQDTNSPSKLHISKIDELVKTMCLAWAANKCDHPHHAESLYQNLVIDAVASGMDELTAINGWMQQLQAVKTGAV
;
A
#
# COMPACT_ATOMS: atom_id res chain seq x y z
N MET A 1 -36.64 18.99 -9.28
CA MET A 1 -36.48 19.00 -7.81
C MET A 1 -35.67 17.78 -7.40
N PRO A 2 -34.46 17.93 -6.84
CA PRO A 2 -33.71 16.78 -6.36
C PRO A 2 -34.34 16.31 -5.05
N LYS A 3 -34.74 15.04 -4.99
CA LYS A 3 -35.26 14.41 -3.78
C LYS A 3 -34.10 14.25 -2.80
N THR A 4 -34.11 15.00 -1.71
CA THR A 4 -33.24 14.77 -0.56
C THR A 4 -33.62 13.42 0.03
N VAL A 5 -32.80 12.40 -0.18
CA VAL A 5 -32.98 11.09 0.44
C VAL A 5 -32.56 11.25 1.89
N ASP A 6 -33.54 11.43 2.77
CA ASP A 6 -33.31 11.42 4.22
C ASP A 6 -33.01 9.97 4.64
N LYS A 7 -31.73 9.61 4.58
CA LYS A 7 -31.25 8.31 5.09
C LYS A 7 -31.21 8.43 6.60
N SER A 8 -32.24 7.92 7.28
CA SER A 8 -32.22 7.73 8.72
C SER A 8 -31.15 6.69 9.08
N PHE A 9 -30.08 7.12 9.75
CA PHE A 9 -29.08 6.22 10.30
C PHE A 9 -29.60 5.61 11.61
N ASP A 10 -29.78 4.29 11.66
CA ASP A 10 -29.93 3.53 12.90
C ASP A 10 -28.66 3.69 13.76
N ARG A 11 -28.84 4.11 15.02
CA ARG A 11 -27.76 4.38 15.97
C ARG A 11 -27.00 3.12 16.42
N ARG A 12 -27.56 1.93 16.21
CA ARG A 12 -26.94 0.65 16.63
C ARG A 12 -26.34 -0.14 15.47
N ALA A 13 -26.50 0.33 14.24
CA ALA A 13 -25.95 -0.34 13.08
C ALA A 13 -24.47 0.05 12.88
N MET A 14 -23.68 -0.91 12.41
CA MET A 14 -22.32 -0.67 11.95
C MET A 14 -22.37 -0.10 10.53
N TYR A 15 -21.73 1.05 10.32
CA TYR A 15 -21.59 1.67 9.00
C TYR A 15 -20.15 1.57 8.53
N ILE A 16 -19.97 1.17 7.27
CA ILE A 16 -18.65 1.10 6.63
C ILE A 16 -18.58 2.20 5.58
N ILE A 17 -17.68 3.16 5.79
CA ILE A 17 -17.36 4.19 4.78
C ILE A 17 -16.26 3.62 3.88
N ARG A 18 -16.55 3.50 2.58
CA ARG A 18 -15.57 3.08 1.57
C ARG A 18 -15.19 4.27 0.71
N THR A 19 -13.89 4.49 0.55
CA THR A 19 -13.36 5.58 -0.26
C THR A 19 -12.06 5.15 -0.95
N GLY A 20 -11.74 5.76 -2.08
CA GLY A 20 -10.44 5.58 -2.73
C GLY A 20 -9.34 6.33 -1.98
N VAL A 21 -8.14 5.75 -1.91
CA VAL A 21 -6.99 6.31 -1.17
C VAL A 21 -6.54 7.68 -1.68
N GLU A 22 -6.75 7.97 -2.97
CA GLU A 22 -6.36 9.25 -3.59
C GLU A 22 -7.44 10.33 -3.49
N THR A 23 -8.60 10.02 -2.93
CA THR A 23 -9.72 10.98 -2.84
C THR A 23 -9.43 12.09 -1.86
N ASN A 24 -10.00 13.27 -2.10
CA ASN A 24 -9.95 14.38 -1.15
C ASN A 24 -10.53 14.00 0.22
N PHE A 25 -11.57 13.17 0.25
CA PHE A 25 -12.11 12.62 1.49
C PHE A 25 -11.05 11.85 2.27
N ALA A 26 -10.38 10.88 1.62
CA ALA A 26 -9.37 10.04 2.27
C ALA A 26 -8.18 10.87 2.74
N LYS A 27 -7.68 11.79 1.89
CA LYS A 27 -6.56 12.68 2.22
C LYS A 27 -6.88 13.58 3.41
N SER A 28 -8.03 14.25 3.40
CA SER A 28 -8.45 15.10 4.53
C SER A 28 -8.69 14.31 5.81
N PHE A 29 -9.26 13.11 5.72
CA PHE A 29 -9.42 12.22 6.87
C PHE A 29 -8.07 11.82 7.46
N LEU A 30 -7.14 11.33 6.63
CA LEU A 30 -5.81 10.88 7.08
C LEU A 30 -5.01 12.01 7.72
N LEU A 31 -5.09 13.23 7.15
CA LEU A 31 -4.45 14.41 7.75
C LEU A 31 -4.96 14.68 9.16
N ALA A 32 -6.29 14.69 9.36
CA ALA A 32 -6.87 14.93 10.66
C ALA A 32 -6.64 13.76 11.63
N ALA A 33 -6.80 12.53 11.17
CA ALA A 33 -6.59 11.31 11.95
C ALA A 33 -5.14 11.17 12.44
N SER A 34 -4.16 11.70 11.70
CA SER A 34 -2.76 11.71 12.12
C SER A 34 -2.47 12.55 13.39
N LEU A 35 -3.41 13.39 13.81
CA LEU A 35 -3.34 14.16 15.06
C LEU A 35 -4.09 13.47 16.22
N VAL A 36 -4.82 12.39 15.94
CA VAL A 36 -5.55 11.63 16.95
C VAL A 36 -4.57 10.69 17.64
N GLN A 37 -4.39 10.88 18.95
CA GLN A 37 -3.54 10.01 19.75
C GLN A 37 -4.27 8.77 20.27
N ASP A 38 -5.59 8.86 20.42
CA ASP A 38 -6.42 7.83 21.03
C ASP A 38 -7.75 7.67 20.29
N PHE A 39 -7.86 6.59 19.50
CA PHE A 39 -9.05 6.24 18.73
C PHE A 39 -10.13 5.53 19.55
N SER A 40 -9.90 5.26 20.84
CA SER A 40 -10.95 4.73 21.73
C SER A 40 -11.99 5.79 22.08
N LYS A 41 -11.63 7.07 21.95
CA LYS A 41 -12.54 8.19 22.17
C LYS A 41 -13.46 8.40 20.96
N PRO A 42 -14.73 8.75 21.19
CA PRO A 42 -15.66 9.00 20.11
C PRO A 42 -15.18 10.18 19.24
N LEU A 43 -15.23 9.98 17.93
CA LEU A 43 -14.92 10.98 16.91
C LEU A 43 -16.15 11.24 16.05
N ILE A 44 -16.28 12.46 15.54
CA ILE A 44 -17.34 12.84 14.61
C ILE A 44 -16.71 13.01 13.23
N ILE A 45 -17.21 12.25 12.25
CA ILE A 45 -16.85 12.38 10.84
C ILE A 45 -17.94 13.18 10.15
N VAL A 46 -17.56 14.28 9.50
CA VAL A 46 -18.45 15.13 8.71
C VAL A 46 -17.97 15.15 7.26
N ALA A 47 -18.81 14.65 6.37
CA ALA A 47 -18.61 14.75 4.92
C ALA A 47 -19.18 16.09 4.43
N ASN A 48 -18.33 16.96 3.89
CA ASN A 48 -18.75 18.24 3.30
C ASN A 48 -18.59 18.18 1.79
N ALA A 49 -19.62 18.60 1.06
CA ALA A 49 -19.52 18.80 -0.37
C ALA A 49 -18.71 20.08 -0.65
N GLY A 50 -17.72 19.99 -1.53
CA GLY A 50 -17.03 21.15 -2.11
C GLY A 50 -17.67 21.60 -3.41
N ASP A 51 -17.10 22.66 -3.99
CA ASP A 51 -17.72 23.42 -5.09
C ASP A 51 -17.89 22.64 -6.41
N GLU A 52 -17.06 21.61 -6.67
CA GLU A 52 -17.04 20.87 -7.95
C GLU A 52 -17.17 19.34 -7.80
N ASN A 53 -17.97 18.85 -6.84
CA ASN A 53 -18.10 17.44 -6.40
C ASN A 53 -17.01 16.81 -5.50
N PRO A 54 -15.94 17.49 -5.03
CA PRO A 54 -15.05 16.85 -4.06
C PRO A 54 -15.76 16.75 -2.70
N VAL A 55 -15.83 15.55 -2.12
CA VAL A 55 -16.27 15.39 -0.74
C VAL A 55 -15.04 15.49 0.16
N PHE A 56 -15.02 16.47 1.07
CA PHE A 56 -13.97 16.61 2.08
C PHE A 56 -14.42 15.98 3.40
N CYS A 57 -13.48 15.37 4.10
CA CYS A 57 -13.70 14.86 5.45
C CYS A 57 -13.23 15.88 6.48
N ASN A 58 -14.12 16.35 7.35
CA ASN A 58 -13.75 17.03 8.59
C ASN A 58 -13.89 16.05 9.75
N LEU A 59 -12.86 15.96 10.59
CA LEU A 59 -12.85 15.15 11.79
C LEU A 59 -12.96 16.07 13.00
N TYR A 60 -13.77 15.70 13.99
CA TYR A 60 -13.92 16.44 15.24
C TYR A 60 -13.78 15.49 16.42
N ASP A 61 -13.21 16.00 17.51
CA ASP A 61 -13.30 15.35 18.81
C ASP A 61 -14.75 15.45 19.32
N ALA A 62 -15.39 14.32 19.65
CA ALA A 62 -16.82 14.34 19.99
C ALA A 62 -17.12 14.98 21.35
N ALA A 63 -16.16 14.98 22.28
CA ALA A 63 -16.34 15.53 23.62
C ALA A 63 -16.29 17.06 23.60
N THR A 64 -15.30 17.61 22.91
CA THR A 64 -15.04 19.06 22.82
C THR A 64 -15.72 19.71 21.62
N LYS A 65 -16.15 18.91 20.63
CA LYS A 65 -16.67 19.36 19.32
C LYS A 65 -15.67 20.24 18.56
N THR A 66 -14.38 20.13 18.88
CA THR A 66 -13.33 20.90 18.22
C THR A 66 -12.89 20.21 16.94
N LYS A 67 -12.63 21.01 15.90
CA LYS A 67 -12.17 20.48 14.61
C LYS A 67 -10.72 20.03 14.74
N ILE A 68 -10.47 18.77 14.42
CA ILE A 68 -9.12 18.23 14.27
C ILE A 68 -8.69 18.51 12.83
N TYR A 69 -7.69 19.36 12.68
CA TYR A 69 -7.23 19.82 11.38
C TYR A 69 -5.71 19.89 11.33
N ARG A 70 -5.16 19.33 10.26
CA ARG A 70 -3.77 19.48 9.87
C ARG A 70 -3.74 20.09 8.48
N GLU A 71 -2.92 21.13 8.32
CA GLU A 71 -2.70 21.74 7.02
C GLU A 71 -1.97 20.78 6.09
N TRP A 72 -2.35 20.81 4.80
CA TRP A 72 -1.70 20.00 3.79
C TRP A 72 -0.32 20.59 3.46
N SER A 73 0.69 19.72 3.34
CA SER A 73 2.03 20.06 2.88
C SER A 73 2.47 19.09 1.78
N ARG A 74 3.25 19.61 0.83
CA ARG A 74 3.79 18.85 -0.30
C ARG A 74 4.78 17.76 0.14
N ASP A 75 5.43 17.94 1.28
CA ASP A 75 6.45 17.04 1.81
C ASP A 75 5.87 15.96 2.74
N LEU A 76 4.54 15.88 2.86
CA LEU A 76 3.89 14.89 3.70
C LEU A 76 4.05 13.49 3.12
N GLY A 77 4.78 12.64 3.84
CA GLY A 77 4.88 11.21 3.57
C GLY A 77 3.57 10.49 3.88
N TRP A 78 2.63 10.43 2.93
CA TRP A 78 1.35 9.74 3.08
C TRP A 78 1.48 8.28 3.54
N ALA A 79 2.53 7.58 3.08
CA ALA A 79 2.83 6.23 3.51
C ALA A 79 3.12 6.15 5.03
N THR A 80 3.87 7.13 5.56
CA THR A 80 4.15 7.24 6.99
C THR A 80 2.88 7.53 7.78
N ILE A 81 2.06 8.49 7.32
CA ILE A 81 0.79 8.83 7.98
C ILE A 81 -0.14 7.60 8.06
N ILE A 82 -0.27 6.85 6.96
CA ILE A 82 -1.09 5.64 6.94
C ILE A 82 -0.54 4.60 7.91
N ARG A 83 0.78 4.37 7.90
CA ARG A 83 1.44 3.41 8.78
C ARG A 83 1.23 3.76 10.26
N ASP A 84 1.42 5.02 10.63
CA ASP A 84 1.30 5.46 12.03
C ASP A 84 -0.13 5.29 12.53
N ILE A 85 -1.13 5.66 11.71
CA ILE A 85 -2.54 5.45 12.06
C ILE A 85 -2.87 3.96 12.19
N GLN A 86 -2.34 3.11 11.30
CA GLN A 86 -2.56 1.66 11.38
C GLN A 86 -1.96 1.07 12.66
N ILE A 87 -0.77 1.52 13.09
CA ILE A 87 -0.14 1.09 14.34
C ILE A 87 -1.04 1.47 15.52
N LEU A 88 -1.50 2.73 15.59
CA LEU A 88 -2.38 3.21 16.66
C LEU A 88 -3.71 2.44 16.75
N LEU A 89 -4.30 2.09 15.60
CA LEU A 89 -5.53 1.30 15.56
C LEU A 89 -5.30 -0.17 15.97
N THR A 90 -4.09 -0.69 15.81
CA THR A 90 -3.74 -2.09 16.11
C THR A 90 -3.28 -2.26 17.57
N GLU A 91 -2.46 -1.34 18.10
CA GLU A 91 -1.95 -1.38 19.47
C GLU A 91 -3.05 -1.22 20.53
N ASN A 92 -4.12 -0.46 20.25
CA ASN A 92 -5.24 -0.33 21.17
C ASN A 92 -6.16 -1.57 21.25
N SER A 93 -5.86 -2.64 20.50
CA SER A 93 -6.64 -3.89 20.52
C SER A 93 -6.12 -4.96 21.48
N SER A 94 -5.04 -4.72 22.24
CA SER A 94 -4.48 -5.74 23.13
C SER A 94 -5.05 -5.71 24.55
N THR A 95 -6.08 -6.52 24.80
CA THR A 95 -6.23 -7.24 26.08
C THR A 95 -6.80 -8.63 25.82
N THR A 96 -5.92 -9.63 25.68
CA THR A 96 -5.94 -10.93 26.39
C THR A 96 -4.83 -11.85 25.84
N PRO A 97 -4.06 -12.54 26.70
CA PRO A 97 -3.05 -13.51 26.29
C PRO A 97 -3.65 -14.92 26.23
N SER A 98 -3.39 -15.66 25.14
CA SER A 98 -3.00 -17.08 25.10
C SER A 98 -3.29 -17.70 23.72
N THR A 99 -2.21 -17.96 22.99
CA THR A 99 -2.09 -18.97 21.91
C THR A 99 -2.46 -20.39 22.43
N PRO A 100 -2.96 -21.33 21.60
CA PRO A 100 -2.20 -21.81 20.43
C PRO A 100 -3.00 -22.20 19.16
N LYS A 101 -2.29 -22.11 18.03
CA LYS A 101 -2.50 -22.87 16.77
C LYS A 101 -3.88 -22.75 16.10
N LEU A 102 -4.02 -21.71 15.29
CA LEU A 102 -4.38 -21.89 13.87
C LEU A 102 -3.84 -20.69 13.11
N SER A 103 -2.78 -20.94 12.34
CA SER A 103 -2.07 -19.93 11.56
C SER A 103 -2.95 -19.48 10.40
N VAL A 104 -3.75 -18.44 10.62
CA VAL A 104 -4.33 -17.64 9.54
C VAL A 104 -3.72 -16.25 9.68
N VAL A 105 -2.64 -16.08 8.93
CA VAL A 105 -1.90 -14.83 8.73
C VAL A 105 -2.91 -13.71 8.41
N PRO A 106 -2.86 -12.55 9.08
CA PRO A 106 -3.63 -11.39 8.65
C PRO A 106 -3.03 -10.92 7.33
N GLN A 107 -3.64 -11.33 6.21
CA GLN A 107 -3.23 -10.85 4.89
C GLN A 107 -3.55 -9.35 4.79
N PRO A 108 -2.52 -8.49 4.65
CA PRO A 108 -2.72 -7.06 4.46
C PRO A 108 -3.12 -6.89 3.00
N VAL A 109 -4.39 -6.57 2.77
CA VAL A 109 -5.03 -6.50 1.45
C VAL A 109 -4.42 -5.42 0.53
N HIS A 110 -3.43 -4.65 1.01
CA HIS A 110 -2.80 -3.55 0.26
C HIS A 110 -1.26 -3.55 0.25
N THR A 111 -0.55 -4.48 0.88
CA THR A 111 0.92 -4.53 0.78
C THR A 111 1.39 -5.06 -0.58
N LEU A 112 0.65 -6.00 -1.19
CA LEU A 112 1.04 -6.65 -2.44
C LEU A 112 0.92 -5.70 -3.64
N ASP A 113 -0.16 -4.93 -3.69
CA ASP A 113 -0.35 -3.90 -4.72
C ASP A 113 0.71 -2.81 -4.61
N LEU A 114 1.04 -2.40 -3.38
CA LEU A 114 2.10 -1.42 -3.12
C LEU A 114 3.47 -1.95 -3.52
N ARG A 115 3.77 -3.22 -3.21
CA ARG A 115 5.00 -3.92 -3.58
C ARG A 115 5.19 -3.93 -5.09
N ILE A 116 4.18 -4.36 -5.86
CA ILE A 116 4.24 -4.37 -7.32
C ILE A 116 4.35 -2.95 -7.88
N LYS A 117 3.62 -1.99 -7.32
CA LYS A 117 3.71 -0.59 -7.77
C LYS A 117 5.12 -0.03 -7.60
N ASN A 118 5.77 -0.30 -6.46
CA ASN A 118 7.12 0.17 -6.19
C ASN A 118 8.14 -0.50 -7.12
N ILE A 119 8.07 -1.82 -7.28
CA ILE A 119 8.97 -2.59 -8.14
C ILE A 119 8.78 -2.22 -9.62
N ARG A 120 7.53 -2.03 -10.06
CA ARG A 120 7.21 -1.54 -11.41
C ARG A 120 7.83 -0.17 -11.68
N THR A 121 7.74 0.73 -10.71
CA THR A 121 8.31 2.09 -10.81
C THR A 121 9.83 2.04 -10.85
N LEU A 122 10.45 1.16 -10.07
CA LEU A 122 11.91 0.97 -10.05
C LEU A 122 12.44 0.42 -11.39
N LEU A 123 11.75 -0.57 -11.97
CA LEU A 123 12.15 -1.22 -13.22
C LEU A 123 11.69 -0.48 -14.48
N ASP A 124 10.94 0.63 -14.32
CA ASP A 124 10.22 1.31 -15.41
C ASP A 124 9.40 0.33 -16.27
N TYR A 125 8.76 -0.63 -15.61
CA TYR A 125 8.07 -1.73 -16.29
C TYR A 125 6.65 -1.31 -16.73
N PRO A 126 6.22 -1.66 -17.97
CA PRO A 126 4.91 -1.29 -18.48
C PRO A 126 3.76 -1.83 -17.62
N LEU A 127 2.77 -0.99 -17.31
CA LEU A 127 1.57 -1.41 -16.58
C LEU A 127 0.76 -2.45 -17.37
N ASP A 128 0.77 -2.35 -18.70
CA ASP A 128 0.00 -3.24 -19.57
C ASP A 128 0.49 -4.69 -19.47
N LEU A 129 1.81 -4.91 -19.36
CA LEU A 129 2.38 -6.25 -19.15
C LEU A 129 2.03 -6.83 -17.78
N VAL A 130 1.93 -5.99 -16.74
CA VAL A 130 1.46 -6.44 -15.42
C VAL A 130 -0.03 -6.82 -15.49
N ARG A 131 -0.83 -6.04 -16.22
CA ARG A 131 -2.27 -6.32 -16.41
C ARG A 131 -2.47 -7.62 -17.19
N GLU A 132 -1.72 -7.84 -18.26
CA GLU A 132 -1.75 -9.08 -19.04
C GLU A 132 -1.35 -10.29 -18.20
N TRP A 133 -0.27 -10.16 -17.41
CA TRP A 133 0.16 -11.24 -16.52
C TRP A 133 -0.91 -11.57 -15.46
N LEU A 134 -1.55 -10.56 -14.87
CA LEU A 134 -2.66 -10.75 -13.92
C LEU A 134 -3.86 -11.43 -14.58
N GLN A 135 -4.23 -11.00 -15.80
CA GLN A 135 -5.30 -11.61 -16.59
C GLN A 135 -4.99 -13.07 -16.93
N PHE A 136 -3.73 -13.41 -17.20
CA PHE A 136 -3.28 -14.78 -17.42
C PHE A 136 -3.43 -15.66 -16.17
N GLN A 137 -3.45 -15.08 -14.97
CA GLN A 137 -3.75 -15.78 -13.72
C GLN A 137 -5.26 -15.78 -13.38
N ASP A 138 -6.15 -15.37 -14.29
CA ASP A 138 -7.59 -15.17 -14.04
C ASP A 138 -7.89 -14.16 -12.92
N THR A 139 -7.00 -13.18 -12.71
CA THR A 139 -7.17 -12.15 -11.68
C THR A 139 -7.05 -10.74 -12.24
N ASN A 140 -7.78 -9.80 -11.66
CA ASN A 140 -7.68 -8.37 -12.00
C ASN A 140 -6.94 -7.55 -10.93
N SER A 141 -6.44 -8.20 -9.88
CA SER A 141 -5.81 -7.52 -8.75
C SER A 141 -4.76 -8.42 -8.11
N PRO A 142 -3.52 -7.94 -7.93
CA PRO A 142 -2.47 -8.69 -7.26
C PRO A 142 -2.82 -9.05 -5.80
N SER A 143 -3.62 -8.23 -5.14
CA SER A 143 -4.18 -8.51 -3.82
C SER A 143 -5.07 -9.76 -3.74
N LYS A 144 -5.52 -10.32 -4.88
CA LYS A 144 -6.23 -11.60 -4.94
C LYS A 144 -5.31 -12.81 -5.12
N LEU A 145 -4.01 -12.58 -5.35
CA LEU A 145 -3.03 -13.62 -5.60
C LEU A 145 -2.29 -14.00 -4.31
N HIS A 146 -1.88 -15.26 -4.25
CA HIS A 146 -1.01 -15.74 -3.18
C HIS A 146 0.37 -15.09 -3.27
N ILE A 147 1.04 -14.91 -2.13
CA ILE A 147 2.35 -14.22 -2.06
C ILE A 147 3.39 -14.87 -3.01
N SER A 148 3.35 -16.19 -3.14
CA SER A 148 4.23 -16.95 -4.04
C SER A 148 4.04 -16.59 -5.51
N LYS A 149 2.81 -16.23 -5.92
CA LYS A 149 2.51 -15.74 -7.28
C LYS A 149 2.98 -14.31 -7.48
N ILE A 150 2.97 -13.50 -6.42
CA ILE A 150 3.56 -12.16 -6.44
C ILE A 150 5.08 -12.24 -6.56
N ASP A 151 5.72 -13.14 -5.83
CA ASP A 151 7.17 -13.39 -5.94
C ASP A 151 7.53 -13.83 -7.36
N GLU A 152 6.70 -14.69 -7.98
CA GLU A 152 6.85 -15.11 -9.37
C GLU A 152 6.71 -13.94 -10.36
N LEU A 153 5.72 -13.07 -10.17
CA LEU A 153 5.56 -11.85 -10.97
C LEU A 153 6.76 -10.90 -10.82
N VAL A 154 7.21 -10.66 -9.59
CA VAL A 154 8.37 -9.80 -9.31
C VAL A 154 9.63 -10.36 -9.96
N LYS A 155 9.87 -11.67 -9.84
CA LYS A 155 10.97 -12.35 -10.53
C LYS A 155 10.86 -12.19 -12.05
N THR A 156 9.66 -12.38 -12.60
CA THR A 156 9.41 -12.25 -14.05
C THR A 156 9.69 -10.82 -14.54
N MET A 157 9.24 -9.79 -13.81
CA MET A 157 9.51 -8.39 -14.15
C MET A 157 11.00 -8.06 -14.10
N CYS A 158 11.71 -8.54 -13.07
CA CYS A 158 13.15 -8.34 -12.94
C CYS A 158 13.91 -9.01 -14.09
N LEU A 159 13.60 -10.27 -14.40
CA LEU A 159 14.22 -11.00 -15.51
C LEU A 159 13.91 -10.37 -16.86
N ALA A 160 12.68 -9.91 -17.10
CA ALA A 160 12.31 -9.22 -18.33
C ALA A 160 13.08 -7.90 -18.50
N TRP A 161 13.26 -7.15 -17.40
CA TRP A 161 14.10 -5.96 -17.40
C TRP A 161 15.57 -6.31 -17.71
N ALA A 162 16.11 -7.34 -17.06
CA ALA A 162 17.49 -7.77 -17.28
C ALA A 162 17.71 -8.32 -18.68
N ALA A 163 16.75 -9.03 -19.27
CA ALA A 163 16.83 -9.52 -20.66
C ALA A 163 16.92 -8.37 -21.67
N ASN A 164 16.33 -7.20 -21.37
CA ASN A 164 16.46 -6.00 -22.19
C ASN A 164 17.80 -5.26 -21.98
N LYS A 165 18.58 -5.62 -20.95
CA LYS A 165 19.81 -4.91 -20.57
C LYS A 165 21.08 -5.75 -20.68
N CYS A 166 20.99 -7.07 -20.48
CA CYS A 166 22.09 -8.02 -20.47
C CYS A 166 21.90 -9.09 -21.55
N ASP A 167 22.96 -9.39 -22.28
CA ASP A 167 22.98 -10.43 -23.33
C ASP A 167 23.01 -11.86 -22.78
N HIS A 168 23.23 -12.01 -21.46
CA HIS A 168 23.37 -13.31 -20.77
C HIS A 168 22.24 -13.52 -19.75
N PRO A 169 21.09 -14.09 -20.14
CA PRO A 169 19.93 -14.27 -19.26
C PRO A 169 20.20 -15.18 -18.06
N HIS A 170 21.01 -16.23 -18.22
CA HIS A 170 21.37 -17.14 -17.11
C HIS A 170 22.21 -16.45 -16.03
N HIS A 171 23.08 -15.52 -16.41
CA HIS A 171 23.89 -14.76 -15.46
C HIS A 171 23.04 -13.79 -14.64
N ALA A 172 22.06 -13.15 -15.27
CA ALA A 172 21.10 -12.28 -14.59
C ALA A 172 20.25 -13.05 -13.57
N GLU A 173 19.80 -14.25 -13.91
CA GLU A 173 19.01 -15.10 -13.00
C GLU A 173 19.83 -15.59 -11.80
N SER A 174 21.07 -16.07 -12.02
CA SER A 174 21.93 -16.49 -10.91
C SER A 174 22.27 -15.33 -9.97
N LEU A 175 22.52 -14.13 -10.52
CA LEU A 175 22.75 -12.93 -9.72
C LEU A 175 21.50 -12.50 -8.95
N TYR A 176 20.31 -12.62 -9.56
CA TYR A 176 19.06 -12.28 -8.88
C TYR A 176 18.84 -13.19 -7.68
N GLN A 177 19.08 -14.49 -7.84
CA GLN A 177 18.96 -15.44 -6.74
C GLN A 177 19.92 -15.11 -5.58
N ASN A 178 21.17 -14.78 -5.89
CA ASN A 178 22.20 -14.52 -4.87
C ASN A 178 22.08 -13.14 -4.21
N LEU A 179 21.70 -12.10 -4.96
CA LEU A 179 21.67 -10.72 -4.44
C LEU A 179 20.29 -10.30 -3.96
N VAL A 180 19.22 -10.80 -4.57
CA VAL A 180 17.86 -10.41 -4.20
C VAL A 180 17.30 -11.41 -3.18
N ILE A 181 17.33 -12.70 -3.48
CA ILE A 181 16.69 -13.69 -2.59
C ILE A 181 17.47 -13.88 -1.29
N ASP A 182 18.81 -14.01 -1.32
CA ASP A 182 19.58 -14.18 -0.07
C ASP A 182 19.59 -12.90 0.78
N ALA A 183 19.58 -11.71 0.16
CA ALA A 183 19.51 -10.44 0.90
C ALA A 183 18.14 -10.25 1.56
N VAL A 184 17.05 -10.55 0.85
CA VAL A 184 15.69 -10.52 1.42
C VAL A 184 15.54 -11.57 2.52
N ALA A 185 16.11 -12.77 2.35
CA ALA A 185 16.14 -13.80 3.40
C ALA A 185 16.94 -13.35 4.64
N SER A 186 17.95 -12.50 4.45
CA SER A 186 18.73 -11.87 5.53
C SER A 186 18.03 -10.66 6.18
N GLY A 187 16.81 -10.33 5.75
CA GLY A 187 16.00 -9.24 6.31
C GLY A 187 16.23 -7.87 5.64
N MET A 188 16.91 -7.82 4.51
CA MET A 188 17.08 -6.59 3.73
C MET A 188 15.78 -6.23 2.98
N ASP A 189 15.52 -4.93 2.84
CA ASP A 189 14.41 -4.44 2.04
C ASP A 189 14.56 -4.87 0.57
N GLU A 190 13.50 -5.46 0.02
CA GLU A 190 13.50 -6.05 -1.32
C GLU A 190 13.78 -5.02 -2.42
N LEU A 191 13.29 -3.78 -2.30
CA LEU A 191 13.60 -2.74 -3.28
C LEU A 191 15.09 -2.39 -3.26
N THR A 192 15.67 -2.34 -2.07
CA THR A 192 17.11 -2.07 -1.91
C THR A 192 17.94 -3.19 -2.53
N ALA A 193 17.54 -4.45 -2.33
CA ALA A 193 18.19 -5.61 -2.92
C ALA A 193 18.07 -5.65 -4.45
N ILE A 194 16.87 -5.40 -5.00
CA ILE A 194 16.64 -5.32 -6.46
C ILE A 194 17.44 -4.18 -7.08
N ASN A 195 17.46 -3.00 -6.45
CA ASN A 195 18.23 -1.86 -6.96
C ASN A 195 19.74 -2.15 -6.96
N GLY A 196 20.27 -2.78 -5.90
CA GLY A 196 21.66 -3.22 -5.84
C GLY A 196 22.01 -4.22 -6.94
N TRP A 197 21.13 -5.19 -7.18
CA TRP A 197 21.27 -6.15 -8.28
C TRP A 197 21.24 -5.48 -9.67
N MET A 198 20.35 -4.51 -9.89
CA MET A 198 20.29 -3.73 -11.14
C MET A 198 21.58 -2.95 -11.39
N GLN A 199 22.14 -2.33 -10.35
CA GLN A 199 23.42 -1.59 -10.45
C GLN A 199 24.59 -2.53 -10.78
N GLN A 200 24.64 -3.71 -10.16
CA GLN A 200 25.63 -4.75 -10.48
C GLN A 200 25.55 -5.20 -11.95
N LEU A 201 24.33 -5.46 -12.46
CA LEU A 201 24.15 -5.84 -13.86
C LEU A 201 24.57 -4.73 -14.84
N GLN A 202 24.30 -3.46 -14.50
CA GLN A 202 24.77 -2.33 -15.30
C GLN A 202 26.28 -2.15 -15.22
N ALA A 203 26.90 -2.39 -14.06
CA ALA A 203 28.35 -2.36 -13.90
C ALA A 203 29.04 -3.45 -14.73
N VAL A 204 28.50 -4.67 -14.75
CA VAL A 204 29.00 -5.77 -15.60
C VAL A 204 28.90 -5.44 -17.09
N LYS A 205 27.84 -4.74 -17.52
CA LYS A 205 27.71 -4.25 -18.90
C LYS A 205 28.74 -3.17 -19.25
N THR A 206 29.07 -2.30 -18.28
CA THR A 206 29.98 -1.17 -18.49
C THR A 206 31.46 -1.57 -18.32
N GLY A 207 31.72 -2.66 -17.60
CA GLY A 207 33.05 -3.23 -17.35
C GLY A 207 33.56 -4.20 -18.41
N ALA A 208 32.88 -4.35 -19.54
CA ALA A 208 33.43 -5.02 -20.71
C ALA A 208 34.34 -4.03 -21.49
N VAL A 209 35.53 -3.79 -20.95
CA VAL A 209 36.69 -3.22 -21.66
C VAL A 209 37.85 -4.19 -21.52
#